data_AF-A0A3R6RLG7-F1
#
_entry.id   AF-A0A3R6RLG7-F1
#
_cell.length_a   1.000
_cell.length_b   1.000
_cell.length_c   1.000
_cell.angle_alpha   90.00
_cell.angle_beta   90.00
_cell.angle_gamma   90.00
#
_symmetry.space_group_name_H-M   'P 1'
#
loop_
_entity.id
_entity.type
_entity.pdbx_description
1 polymer ?
#
loop_
_entity_poly.entity_id
_entity_poly.type
_entity_poly.pdbx_seq_one_letter_code
_entity_poly.pdbx_strand_id
1 'polypeptide(L)'
;EKRIAELSAIFKRLYEDSVTGRISDERFTELSADYEAEQRELKERAAAIQAELSKAQEATVNAEKFMNVVRRHTSFEELTPTLLREFVEKIVVHECSYDENKTRRQDIEIYYSFVGKVDLPE
;
A
#
# COMPACT_ATOMS: atom_id res chain seq x y z
N GLU A 1 2.03 -3.55 -18.89
CA GLU A 1 1.59 -4.89 -19.34
C GLU A 1 1.82 -5.20 -20.82
N LYS A 2 1.42 -4.34 -21.78
CA LYS A 2 1.57 -4.61 -23.24
C LYS A 2 2.99 -5.06 -23.66
N ARG A 3 4.04 -4.38 -23.21
CA ARG A 3 5.44 -4.71 -23.52
C ARG A 3 5.88 -6.10 -23.02
N ILE A 4 5.39 -6.54 -21.86
CA ILE A 4 5.71 -7.86 -21.29
C ILE A 4 5.10 -8.98 -22.15
N ALA A 5 3.88 -8.76 -22.68
CA ALA A 5 3.21 -9.69 -23.57
C ALA A 5 3.90 -9.75 -24.95
N GLU A 6 4.32 -8.60 -25.48
CA GLU A 6 5.12 -8.52 -26.71
C GLU A 6 6.45 -9.28 -26.59
N LEU A 7 7.19 -9.06 -25.50
CA LEU A 7 8.44 -9.79 -25.22
C LEU A 7 8.20 -11.30 -25.14
N SER A 8 7.10 -11.73 -24.52
CA SER A 8 6.74 -13.15 -24.44
C SER A 8 6.43 -13.76 -25.81
N ALA A 9 5.83 -12.98 -26.72
CA ALA A 9 5.55 -13.43 -28.09
C ALA A 9 6.83 -13.49 -28.94
N ILE A 10 7.74 -12.51 -28.78
CA ILE A 10 9.05 -12.49 -29.44
C ILE A 10 9.88 -13.69 -28.98
N PHE A 11 9.90 -14.00 -27.68
CA PHE A 11 10.64 -15.12 -27.13
C PHE A 11 10.16 -16.48 -27.67
N LYS A 12 8.84 -16.65 -27.80
CA LYS A 12 8.26 -17.86 -28.42
C LYS A 12 8.72 -18.05 -29.86
N ARG A 13 8.74 -16.99 -30.66
CA ARG A 13 9.25 -17.04 -32.05
C ARG A 13 10.75 -17.32 -32.11
N LEU A 14 11.53 -16.71 -31.22
CA LEU A 14 12.96 -16.95 -31.11
C LEU A 14 13.27 -18.43 -30.81
N TYR A 15 12.46 -19.06 -29.96
CA TYR A 15 12.56 -20.50 -29.68
C TYR A 15 12.19 -21.35 -30.90
N GLU A 16 11.12 -21.02 -31.62
CA GLU A 16 10.76 -21.70 -32.88
C GLU A 16 11.87 -21.58 -33.93
N ASP A 17 12.50 -20.42 -34.05
CA ASP A 17 13.60 -20.20 -34.99
C ASP A 17 14.90 -20.92 -34.58
N SER A 18 15.14 -21.12 -33.28
CA SER A 18 16.22 -21.99 -32.77
C SER A 18 15.98 -23.46 -33.09
N VAL A 19 14.79 -24.00 -32.77
CA VAL A 19 14.47 -25.42 -33.01
C VAL A 19 14.42 -25.76 -34.51
N THR A 20 14.09 -24.80 -35.36
CA THR A 20 14.12 -24.96 -36.83
C THR A 20 15.52 -24.79 -37.44
N GLY A 21 16.54 -24.48 -36.62
CA GLY A 21 17.93 -24.33 -37.06
C GLY A 21 18.21 -23.04 -37.84
N ARG A 22 17.30 -22.07 -37.81
CA ARG A 22 17.51 -20.75 -38.45
C ARG A 22 18.48 -19.88 -37.67
N ILE A 23 18.63 -20.12 -36.38
CA ILE A 23 19.61 -19.44 -35.51
C ILE A 23 20.44 -20.50 -34.78
N SER A 24 21.71 -20.19 -34.49
CA SER A 24 22.54 -21.06 -33.65
C SER A 24 22.17 -20.94 -32.18
N ASP A 25 22.43 -22.00 -31.41
CA ASP A 25 22.19 -22.02 -29.96
C ASP A 25 22.94 -20.92 -29.20
N GLU A 26 24.13 -20.55 -29.67
CA GLU A 26 24.89 -19.39 -29.14
C GLU A 26 24.11 -18.09 -29.29
N ARG A 27 23.54 -17.84 -30.47
CA ARG A 27 22.75 -16.63 -30.75
C ARG A 27 21.41 -16.65 -30.02
N PHE A 28 20.79 -17.83 -29.86
CA PHE A 28 19.61 -18.00 -29.03
C PHE A 28 19.91 -17.59 -27.59
N THR A 29 20.98 -18.13 -27.01
CA THR A 29 21.35 -17.87 -25.62
C THR A 29 21.61 -16.38 -25.38
N GLU A 30 22.37 -15.74 -26.26
CA GLU A 30 22.69 -14.30 -26.19
C GLU A 30 21.42 -13.43 -26.25
N LEU A 31 20.56 -13.64 -27.26
CA LEU A 31 19.31 -12.86 -27.41
C LEU A 31 18.29 -13.17 -26.30
N SER A 32 18.20 -14.42 -25.86
CA SER A 32 17.27 -14.85 -24.80
C SER A 32 17.60 -14.19 -23.45
N ALA A 33 18.88 -14.02 -23.14
CA ALA A 33 19.33 -13.45 -21.88
C ALA A 33 18.88 -11.99 -21.72
N ASP A 34 19.02 -11.20 -22.78
CA ASP A 34 18.61 -9.79 -22.80
C ASP A 34 17.09 -9.64 -22.65
N TYR A 35 16.31 -10.47 -23.35
CA TYR A 35 14.85 -10.45 -23.24
C TYR A 35 14.34 -10.92 -21.89
N GLU A 36 14.95 -11.95 -21.30
CA GLU A 36 14.61 -12.40 -19.95
C GLU A 36 14.98 -11.35 -18.88
N ALA A 37 16.09 -10.64 -19.07
CA ALA A 37 16.48 -9.53 -18.20
C ALA A 37 15.47 -8.38 -18.28
N GLU A 38 15.12 -7.91 -19.49
CA GLU A 38 14.13 -6.85 -19.69
C GLU A 38 12.76 -7.26 -19.13
N GLN A 39 12.33 -8.51 -19.35
CA GLN A 39 11.05 -9.00 -18.85
C GLN A 39 11.00 -9.05 -17.31
N ARG A 40 12.10 -9.44 -16.67
CA ARG A 40 12.22 -9.50 -15.20
C ARG A 40 12.16 -8.10 -14.60
N GLU A 41 12.94 -7.16 -15.12
CA GLU A 41 12.95 -5.76 -14.67
C GLU A 41 11.56 -5.13 -14.80
N LEU A 42 10.87 -5.37 -15.92
CA LEU A 42 9.51 -4.87 -16.14
C LEU A 42 8.49 -5.49 -15.18
N LYS A 43 8.60 -6.79 -14.87
CA LYS A 43 7.72 -7.45 -13.89
C LYS A 43 7.96 -6.94 -12.47
N GLU A 44 9.21 -6.77 -12.07
CA GLU A 44 9.55 -6.21 -10.76
C GLU A 44 9.05 -4.77 -10.60
N ARG A 45 9.27 -3.92 -11.61
CA ARG A 45 8.72 -2.55 -11.62
C ARG A 45 7.19 -2.54 -11.56
N ALA A 46 6.53 -3.39 -12.32
CA ALA A 46 5.07 -3.48 -12.29
C ALA A 46 4.56 -3.92 -10.91
N ALA A 47 5.21 -4.91 -10.29
CA ALA A 47 4.86 -5.37 -8.94
C ALA A 47 5.09 -4.29 -7.88
N ALA A 48 6.19 -3.55 -7.96
CA ALA A 48 6.49 -2.45 -7.05
C ALA A 48 5.44 -1.32 -7.15
N ILE A 49 5.12 -0.88 -8.38
CA ILE A 49 4.09 0.14 -8.61
C ILE A 49 2.72 -0.34 -8.13
N GLN A 50 2.37 -1.60 -8.37
CA GLN A 50 1.11 -2.18 -7.91
C GLN A 50 1.05 -2.23 -6.37
N ALA A 51 2.17 -2.53 -5.70
CA ALA A 51 2.25 -2.53 -4.25
C ALA A 51 2.08 -1.11 -3.68
N GLU A 52 2.70 -0.10 -4.29
CA GLU A 52 2.50 1.30 -3.89
C GLU A 52 1.05 1.77 -4.10
N LEU A 53 0.46 1.44 -5.26
CA LEU A 53 -0.95 1.71 -5.54
C LEU A 53 -1.86 1.04 -4.51
N SER A 54 -1.61 -0.22 -4.16
CA SER A 54 -2.41 -0.94 -3.16
C SER A 54 -2.35 -0.24 -1.80
N LYS A 55 -1.16 0.18 -1.34
CA LYS A 55 -1.00 0.91 -0.07
C LYS A 55 -1.72 2.25 -0.09
N ALA A 56 -1.62 3.01 -1.19
CA ALA A 56 -2.30 4.29 -1.33
C ALA A 56 -3.83 4.15 -1.42
N GLN A 57 -4.30 3.08 -2.06
CA GLN A 57 -5.72 2.81 -2.27
C GLN A 57 -6.38 2.22 -1.02
N GLU A 58 -5.66 1.40 -0.25
CA GLU A 58 -6.12 0.94 1.07
C GLU A 58 -6.35 2.12 2.01
N ALA A 59 -5.44 3.10 2.06
CA ALA A 59 -5.62 4.28 2.92
C ALA A 59 -6.85 5.12 2.52
N THR A 60 -7.08 5.33 1.22
CA THR A 60 -8.17 6.19 0.73
C THR A 60 -9.55 5.52 0.79
N VAL A 61 -9.66 4.26 0.39
CA VAL A 61 -10.92 3.49 0.46
C VAL A 61 -11.36 3.28 1.90
N ASN A 62 -10.41 3.14 2.82
CA ASN A 62 -10.71 2.96 4.24
C ASN A 62 -11.20 4.27 4.89
N ALA A 63 -10.62 5.42 4.51
CA ALA A 63 -11.08 6.73 4.95
C ALA A 63 -12.51 7.07 4.46
N GLU A 64 -12.86 6.74 3.21
CA GLU A 64 -14.23 6.97 2.70
C GLU A 64 -15.27 6.06 3.38
N LYS A 65 -14.92 4.79 3.62
CA LYS A 65 -15.79 3.88 4.38
C LYS A 65 -15.95 4.36 5.82
N PHE A 66 -14.88 4.83 6.44
CA PHE A 66 -14.88 5.42 7.77
C PHE A 66 -15.79 6.66 7.86
N MET A 67 -15.64 7.62 6.94
CA MET A 67 -16.50 8.80 6.88
C MET A 67 -17.97 8.45 6.66
N ASN A 68 -18.28 7.42 5.89
CA ASN A 68 -19.64 6.95 5.70
C ASN A 68 -20.22 6.29 6.96
N VAL A 69 -19.42 5.58 7.74
CA VAL A 69 -19.84 5.04 9.06
C VAL A 69 -20.06 6.21 10.03
N VAL A 70 -19.11 7.14 10.14
CA VAL A 70 -19.21 8.32 11.03
C VAL A 70 -20.43 9.18 10.69
N ARG A 71 -20.71 9.44 9.41
CA ARG A 71 -21.87 10.22 8.95
C ARG A 71 -23.21 9.53 9.20
N ARG A 72 -23.27 8.19 9.17
CA ARG A 72 -24.47 7.43 9.53
C ARG A 72 -24.76 7.43 11.02
N HIS A 73 -23.77 7.81 11.82
CA HIS A 73 -23.75 7.63 13.25
C HIS A 73 -23.47 8.93 14.02
N THR A 74 -23.58 10.11 13.38
CA THR A 74 -23.29 11.43 13.97
C THR A 74 -24.31 11.90 15.02
N SER A 75 -24.95 10.96 15.72
CA SER A 75 -25.96 11.19 16.76
C SER A 75 -25.67 10.29 17.97
N PHE A 76 -24.43 10.31 18.48
CA PHE A 76 -24.12 9.55 19.69
C PHE A 76 -24.16 10.47 20.91
N GLU A 77 -25.09 10.21 21.82
CA GLU A 77 -25.05 10.73 23.19
C GLU A 77 -24.08 9.91 24.06
N GLU A 78 -23.71 8.68 23.67
CA GLU A 78 -22.83 7.79 24.46
C GLU A 78 -21.77 7.06 23.63
N LEU A 79 -20.53 7.11 24.11
CA LEU A 79 -19.38 6.43 23.52
C LEU A 79 -19.30 4.99 24.09
N THR A 80 -19.80 4.01 23.35
CA THR A 80 -19.83 2.61 23.81
C THR A 80 -18.45 1.95 23.73
N PRO A 81 -18.07 1.07 24.68
CA PRO A 81 -16.74 0.42 24.70
C PRO A 81 -16.42 -0.44 23.47
N THR A 82 -17.44 -0.99 22.81
CA THR A 82 -17.30 -1.72 21.55
C THR A 82 -16.88 -0.80 20.42
N LEU A 83 -17.52 0.37 20.34
CA LEU A 83 -17.21 1.40 19.35
C LEU A 83 -15.81 1.98 19.59
N LEU A 84 -15.43 2.23 20.84
CA LEU A 84 -14.09 2.70 21.18
C LEU A 84 -12.99 1.72 20.72
N ARG A 85 -13.22 0.41 20.85
CA ARG A 85 -12.28 -0.64 20.38
C ARG A 85 -12.21 -0.76 18.87
N GLU A 86 -13.30 -0.47 18.17
CA GLU A 86 -13.31 -0.48 16.70
C GLU A 86 -12.64 0.77 16.14
N PHE A 87 -12.83 1.93 16.77
CA PHE A 87 -12.38 3.22 16.26
C PHE A 87 -10.96 3.60 16.66
N VAL A 88 -10.50 3.14 17.82
CA VAL A 88 -9.21 3.53 18.41
C VAL A 88 -8.27 2.34 18.43
N GLU A 89 -7.15 2.48 17.73
CA GLU A 89 -6.08 1.49 17.68
C GLU A 89 -5.31 1.47 19.00
N LYS A 90 -4.94 2.66 19.49
CA LYS A 90 -4.29 2.83 20.80
C LYS A 90 -4.49 4.24 21.34
N ILE A 91 -4.46 4.35 22.67
CA ILE A 91 -4.43 5.62 23.39
C ILE A 91 -3.09 5.67 24.12
N VAL A 92 -2.26 6.66 23.79
CA VAL A 92 -0.99 6.91 24.46
C VAL A 92 -1.21 8.04 25.45
N VAL A 93 -1.01 7.73 26.73
CA VAL A 93 -1.14 8.69 27.81
C VAL A 93 0.28 9.02 28.28
N HIS A 94 0.70 10.26 28.06
CA HIS A 94 2.02 10.73 28.47
C HIS A 94 2.07 10.99 29.98
N GLU A 95 3.30 11.10 30.49
CA GLU A 95 3.54 11.41 31.90
C GLU A 95 2.91 12.76 32.27
N CYS A 96 2.39 12.83 33.49
CA CYS A 96 1.77 14.05 34.00
C CYS A 96 2.83 15.13 34.18
N SER A 97 2.67 16.25 33.47
CA SER A 97 3.49 17.44 33.63
C SER A 97 2.75 18.45 34.51
N TYR A 98 3.48 19.18 35.33
CA TYR A 98 2.95 20.31 36.07
C TYR A 98 3.49 21.57 35.41
N ASP A 99 2.60 22.43 34.93
CA ASP A 99 3.00 23.78 34.52
C ASP A 99 3.48 24.59 35.74
N GLU A 100 4.21 25.68 35.48
CA GLU A 100 4.74 26.60 36.51
C GLU A 100 3.67 27.08 37.50
N ASN A 101 2.39 27.10 37.09
CA ASN A 101 1.24 27.47 37.90
C ASN A 101 0.63 26.30 38.71
N LYS A 102 1.34 25.18 38.90
CA LYS A 102 0.85 23.95 39.58
C LYS A 102 -0.39 23.32 38.92
N THR A 103 -0.66 23.65 37.66
CA THR A 103 -1.78 23.05 36.92
C THR A 103 -1.30 21.73 36.32
N ARG A 104 -2.03 20.65 36.61
CA ARG A 104 -1.72 19.31 36.11
C ARG A 104 -2.10 19.24 34.63
N ARG A 105 -1.13 19.05 33.74
CA ARG A 105 -1.33 18.74 32.32
C ARG A 105 -1.03 17.27 32.07
N GLN A 106 -1.82 16.68 31.19
CA GLN A 106 -1.67 15.29 30.80
C GLN A 106 -1.94 15.20 29.30
N ASP A 107 -0.90 14.91 28.55
CA ASP A 107 -1.00 14.84 27.10
C ASP A 107 -1.48 13.46 26.70
N ILE A 108 -2.62 13.42 25.99
CA ILE A 108 -3.25 12.19 25.53
C ILE A 108 -3.21 12.21 24.01
N GLU A 109 -2.54 11.21 23.42
CA GLU A 109 -2.58 10.97 21.98
C GLU A 109 -3.51 9.80 21.68
N ILE A 110 -4.50 10.02 20.82
CA ILE A 110 -5.46 9.00 20.39
C ILE A 110 -5.13 8.62 18.95
N TYR A 111 -4.79 7.36 18.72
CA TYR A 111 -4.53 6.82 17.40
C TYR A 111 -5.79 6.12 16.89
N TYR A 112 -6.39 6.66 15.84
CA TYR A 112 -7.58 6.07 15.22
C TYR A 112 -7.19 5.02 14.20
N SER A 113 -7.82 3.84 14.27
CA SER A 113 -7.53 2.66 13.46
C SER A 113 -7.65 2.88 11.93
N PHE A 114 -8.28 3.99 11.51
CA PHE A 114 -8.70 4.21 10.13
C PHE A 114 -8.11 5.44 9.45
N VAL A 115 -7.44 6.34 10.18
CA VAL A 115 -6.95 7.62 9.63
C VAL A 115 -5.49 7.93 10.02
N GLY A 116 -4.86 7.13 10.88
CA GLY A 116 -3.60 7.55 11.48
C GLY A 116 -3.80 8.76 12.39
N LYS A 117 -2.75 9.55 12.65
CA LYS A 117 -2.80 10.68 13.60
C LYS A 117 -3.76 11.75 13.06
N VAL A 118 -4.92 11.90 13.71
CA VAL A 118 -5.85 13.01 13.44
C VAL A 118 -5.55 14.10 14.44
N ASP A 119 -5.01 15.21 13.96
CA ASP A 119 -5.00 16.45 14.73
C ASP A 119 -6.42 17.00 14.72
N LEU A 120 -7.03 17.04 15.90
CA LEU A 120 -8.33 17.69 16.09
C LEU A 120 -8.13 19.20 15.86
N PRO A 121 -8.98 19.86 15.04
CA PRO A 121 -8.95 21.31 14.95
C PRO A 121 -9.33 21.90 16.31
N GLU A 122 -8.63 22.98 16.70
CA GLU A 122 -8.92 23.77 17.92
C GLU A 122 -10.37 24.26 17.99
#